data_AF-A0A496A8L9-F1
#
_entry.id   AF-A0A496A8L9-F1
#
_cell.length_a   1.000
_cell.length_b   1.000
_cell.length_c   1.000
_cell.angle_alpha   90.00
_cell.angle_beta   90.00
_cell.angle_gamma   90.00
#
_symmetry.space_group_name_H-M   'P 1'
#
loop_
_entity.id
_entity.type
_entity.pdbx_description
1 polymer ?
#
loop_
_entity_poly.entity_id
_entity_poly.type
_entity_poly.pdbx_seq_one_letter_code
_entity_poly.pdbx_strand_id
1 'polypeptide(L)'
;MFDKKIKVLWGVLLVILFIGLGIFYNNHRNSQPLKPVIIYKYTEPPQRSLKSVKTESTSKEKTVSDSEPELEPVETLPSVVTEMPQNHAAFEVSPELEADVAELAELTLEEAAPFDFKTTPEGFPLIPYWDQPMDRQVNWTYDHKLVTHVLVKLWRQGVQNFEGGSIDSTGRVRPHYTNTLYVEWDEALMSDGTKQNYISSFLGPVGVWRKKDFFDLPPPSVHLIHMNSPEGQGIDPYTFLTSQELP
;
A
#
# COMPACT_ATOMS: atom_id res chain seq x y z
N MET A 1 -27.13 43.96 -41.73
CA MET A 1 -26.17 43.05 -42.39
C MET A 1 -24.78 43.53 -41.96
N PHE A 2 -24.13 42.87 -40.99
CA PHE A 2 -22.82 43.32 -40.52
C PHE A 2 -21.76 43.08 -41.59
N ASP A 3 -20.95 44.12 -41.85
CA ASP A 3 -19.85 44.08 -42.80
C ASP A 3 -18.93 42.89 -42.50
N LYS A 4 -18.55 42.12 -43.54
CA LYS A 4 -17.65 40.97 -43.42
C LYS A 4 -16.35 41.36 -42.71
N LYS A 5 -15.89 42.59 -42.89
CA LYS A 5 -14.69 43.12 -42.23
C LYS A 5 -14.83 43.17 -40.70
N ILE A 6 -16.02 43.51 -40.20
CA ILE A 6 -16.31 43.56 -38.77
C ILE A 6 -16.24 42.15 -38.16
N LYS A 7 -16.77 41.14 -38.85
CA LYS A 7 -16.74 39.74 -38.35
C LYS A 7 -15.31 39.19 -38.24
N VAL A 8 -14.45 39.49 -39.23
CA VAL A 8 -13.04 39.07 -39.20
C VAL A 8 -12.31 39.74 -38.05
N LEU A 9 -12.53 41.04 -37.83
CA LEU A 9 -11.93 41.77 -36.72
C LEU A 9 -12.30 41.14 -35.36
N TRP A 10 -13.58 40.82 -35.13
CA TRP A 10 -14.03 40.16 -33.91
C TRP A 10 -13.43 38.76 -33.71
N GLY A 11 -13.27 38.00 -34.78
CA GLY A 11 -12.63 36.69 -34.73
C GLY A 11 -11.17 36.76 -34.25
N VAL A 12 -10.39 37.70 -34.80
CA VAL A 12 -9.00 37.91 -34.39
C VAL A 12 -8.91 38.36 -32.93
N LEU A 13 -9.81 39.25 -32.50
CA LEU A 13 -9.84 39.77 -31.13
C LEU A 13 -10.12 38.66 -30.10
N LEU A 14 -11.02 37.73 -30.42
CA LEU A 14 -11.29 36.56 -29.57
C LEU A 14 -10.08 35.63 -29.46
N VAL A 15 -9.37 35.37 -30.56
CA VAL A 15 -8.18 34.51 -30.53
C VAL A 15 -7.10 35.11 -29.63
N ILE A 16 -6.84 36.41 -29.74
CA ILE A 16 -5.87 37.11 -28.88
C ILE A 16 -6.28 37.03 -27.41
N LEU A 17 -7.57 37.18 -27.11
CA LEU A 17 -8.10 37.05 -25.75
C LEU A 17 -7.86 35.64 -25.16
N PHE A 18 -8.11 34.58 -25.93
CA PHE A 18 -7.87 33.20 -25.49
C PHE A 18 -6.38 32.91 -25.24
N ILE A 19 -5.49 33.42 -26.10
CA ILE A 19 -4.04 33.29 -25.88
C ILE A 19 -3.62 34.02 -24.61
N GLY A 20 -4.12 35.25 -24.40
CA GLY A 20 -3.85 36.03 -23.19
C GLY A 20 -4.33 35.34 -21.91
N LEU A 21 -5.54 34.78 -21.93
CA LEU A 21 -6.09 34.00 -20.81
C LEU A 21 -5.27 32.74 -20.52
N GLY A 22 -4.79 32.05 -21.56
CA GLY A 22 -3.92 30.87 -21.41
C GLY A 22 -2.59 31.20 -20.74
N ILE A 23 -1.93 32.29 -21.17
CA ILE A 23 -0.68 32.77 -20.57
C ILE A 23 -0.92 33.20 -19.11
N PHE A 24 -2.00 33.94 -18.86
CA PHE A 24 -2.37 34.36 -17.51
C PHE A 24 -2.64 33.18 -16.57
N TYR A 25 -3.41 32.19 -17.03
CA TYR A 25 -3.71 30.99 -16.25
C TYR A 25 -2.44 30.20 -15.92
N ASN A 26 -1.56 30.00 -16.90
CA ASN A 26 -0.29 29.31 -16.69
C ASN A 26 0.61 30.06 -15.69
N ASN A 27 0.71 31.39 -15.83
CA ASN A 27 1.51 32.20 -14.92
C ASN A 27 0.92 32.22 -13.50
N HIS A 28 -0.41 32.30 -13.36
CA HIS A 28 -1.08 32.28 -12.07
C HIS A 28 -0.90 30.94 -11.34
N ARG A 29 -0.95 29.81 -12.07
CA ARG A 29 -0.65 28.49 -11.52
C ARG A 29 0.78 28.40 -10.99
N ASN A 30 1.74 28.97 -11.70
CA ASN A 30 3.16 28.94 -11.33
C ASN A 30 3.54 29.98 -10.26
N SER A 31 2.73 31.03 -10.08
CA SER A 31 2.99 32.12 -9.13
C SER A 31 2.37 31.89 -7.75
N GLN A 32 1.70 30.75 -7.50
CA GLN A 32 1.26 30.44 -6.14
C GLN A 32 2.51 30.27 -5.27
N PRO A 33 2.72 31.09 -4.23
CA PRO A 33 3.84 30.92 -3.34
C PRO A 33 3.76 29.51 -2.77
N LEU A 34 4.86 28.75 -2.90
CA LEU A 34 5.01 27.48 -2.21
C LEU A 34 4.63 27.74 -0.75
N LYS A 35 3.54 27.13 -0.30
CA LYS A 35 3.12 27.24 1.10
C LYS A 35 4.33 26.86 1.96
N PRO A 36 4.66 27.63 3.01
CA PRO A 36 5.80 27.31 3.85
C PRO A 36 5.62 25.88 4.37
N VAL A 37 6.50 24.99 3.95
CA VAL A 37 6.55 23.61 4.46
C VAL A 37 6.94 23.73 5.92
N ILE A 38 6.02 23.38 6.81
CA ILE A 38 6.32 23.38 8.24
C ILE A 38 7.24 22.18 8.49
N ILE A 39 8.50 22.47 8.85
CA ILE A 39 9.54 21.49 9.06
C ILE A 39 9.32 20.85 10.44
N TYR A 40 8.84 19.62 10.47
CA TYR A 40 8.85 18.81 11.68
C TYR A 40 10.02 17.82 11.60
N LYS A 41 11.01 17.99 12.48
CA LYS A 41 12.05 16.99 12.70
C LYS A 41 11.42 15.78 13.37
N TYR A 42 11.15 14.72 12.61
CA TYR A 42 10.83 13.44 13.21
C TYR A 42 12.09 12.97 13.96
N THR A 43 12.02 12.97 15.29
CA THR A 43 13.03 12.34 16.12
C THR A 43 12.58 10.90 16.27
N GLU A 44 13.39 9.93 15.88
CA GLU A 44 13.06 8.51 16.04
C GLU A 44 12.52 8.27 17.46
N PRO A 45 11.35 7.63 17.61
CA PRO A 45 10.82 7.36 18.93
C PRO A 45 11.86 6.52 19.70
N PRO A 46 12.15 6.85 20.96
CA PRO A 46 13.18 6.15 21.73
C PRO A 46 12.85 4.66 21.73
N GLN A 47 13.73 3.85 21.15
CA GLN A 47 13.63 2.40 21.20
C GLN A 47 13.47 1.98 22.66
N ARG A 48 12.28 1.49 23.00
CA ARG A 48 11.95 1.02 24.33
C ARG A 48 12.72 -0.29 24.53
N SER A 49 13.94 -0.18 25.04
CA SER A 49 14.72 -1.32 25.54
C SER A 49 13.86 -2.03 26.58
N LEU A 50 13.28 -3.17 26.20
CA LEU A 50 12.66 -4.11 27.12
C LEU A 50 13.78 -4.67 27.99
N LYS A 51 14.07 -4.01 29.11
CA LYS A 51 14.82 -4.62 30.21
C LYS A 51 14.04 -5.86 30.64
N SER A 52 14.60 -7.03 30.37
CA SER A 52 14.12 -8.29 30.89
C SER A 52 14.01 -8.18 32.42
N VAL A 53 12.79 -8.28 32.92
CA VAL A 53 12.53 -8.43 34.35
C VAL A 53 13.07 -9.81 34.73
N LYS A 54 14.19 -9.80 35.44
CA LYS A 54 14.85 -10.98 35.98
C LYS A 54 14.00 -11.51 37.13
N THR A 55 13.13 -12.48 36.85
CA THR A 55 12.41 -13.22 37.88
C THR A 55 13.41 -14.13 38.59
N GLU A 56 13.84 -13.73 39.78
CA GLU A 56 14.55 -14.62 40.71
C GLU A 56 13.60 -15.74 41.13
N SER A 57 13.88 -16.96 40.69
CA SER A 57 13.40 -18.17 41.33
C SER A 57 14.60 -18.94 41.83
N THR A 58 14.75 -18.91 43.15
CA THR A 58 15.72 -19.67 43.93
C THR A 58 15.41 -21.17 43.80
N SER A 59 16.33 -21.97 43.28
CA SER A 59 16.41 -23.40 43.60
C SER A 59 17.87 -23.86 43.62
N LYS A 60 18.19 -24.64 44.64
CA LYS A 60 19.52 -25.09 45.06
C LYS A 60 20.13 -26.13 44.11
N GLU A 61 21.41 -25.89 43.81
CA GLU A 61 22.56 -26.81 43.96
C GLU A 61 22.55 -28.18 43.24
N LYS A 62 23.43 -28.33 42.23
CA LYS A 62 24.46 -29.40 42.22
C LYS A 62 25.57 -29.13 41.19
N THR A 63 26.79 -29.07 41.68
CA THR A 63 28.10 -29.07 40.99
C THR A 63 28.30 -30.30 40.09
N VAL A 64 28.96 -30.14 38.92
CA VAL A 64 30.02 -31.03 38.35
C VAL A 64 30.49 -30.51 36.98
N SER A 65 31.82 -30.29 36.90
CA SER A 65 32.79 -30.53 35.79
C SER A 65 32.59 -29.95 34.39
N ASP A 66 33.39 -28.90 34.12
CA ASP A 66 34.50 -28.89 33.15
C ASP A 66 34.39 -29.77 31.89
N SER A 67 34.23 -29.12 30.74
CA SER A 67 34.67 -29.57 29.40
C SER A 67 34.47 -28.43 28.39
N GLU A 68 35.59 -27.84 27.98
CA GLU A 68 35.79 -26.96 26.83
C GLU A 68 35.62 -27.74 25.50
N PRO A 69 34.94 -27.17 24.48
CA PRO A 69 35.22 -27.55 23.11
C PRO A 69 35.52 -26.33 22.23
N GLU A 70 36.78 -26.24 21.86
CA GLU A 70 37.31 -26.14 20.50
C GLU A 70 36.46 -25.41 19.44
N LEU A 71 37.00 -24.26 19.00
CA LEU A 71 36.55 -23.44 17.89
C LEU A 71 36.80 -24.15 16.55
N GLU A 72 35.75 -24.43 15.78
CA GLU A 72 35.88 -24.77 14.36
C GLU A 72 35.97 -23.51 13.48
N PRO A 73 36.79 -23.52 12.42
CA PRO A 73 36.96 -22.39 11.51
C PRO A 73 35.79 -22.28 10.52
N VAL A 74 35.24 -21.07 10.41
CA VAL A 74 34.19 -20.69 9.45
C VAL A 74 34.75 -20.70 8.02
N GLU A 75 34.22 -21.60 7.19
CA GLU A 75 34.51 -21.71 5.77
C GLU A 75 33.76 -20.60 4.99
N THR A 76 34.50 -19.67 4.38
CA THR A 76 33.97 -18.64 3.48
C THR A 76 33.55 -19.23 2.14
N LEU A 77 32.25 -19.17 1.82
CA LEU A 77 31.71 -19.44 0.49
C LEU A 77 31.94 -18.25 -0.47
N PRO A 78 32.23 -18.49 -1.76
CA PRO A 78 32.39 -17.43 -2.75
C PRO A 78 31.05 -16.83 -3.20
N SER A 79 30.99 -15.50 -3.20
CA SER A 79 29.89 -14.70 -3.72
C SER A 79 29.85 -14.78 -5.25
N VAL A 80 28.85 -15.47 -5.82
CA VAL A 80 28.57 -15.47 -7.26
C VAL A 80 27.77 -14.21 -7.59
N VAL A 81 28.43 -13.26 -8.25
CA VAL A 81 27.79 -12.10 -8.88
C VAL A 81 27.16 -12.58 -10.18
N THR A 82 25.82 -12.67 -10.22
CA THR A 82 25.07 -12.85 -11.47
C THR A 82 24.61 -11.47 -11.95
N GLU A 83 25.29 -10.95 -12.97
CA GLU A 83 24.84 -9.78 -13.71
C GLU A 83 23.58 -10.15 -14.51
N MET A 84 22.45 -9.52 -14.20
CA MET A 84 21.25 -9.58 -15.04
C MET A 84 21.35 -8.54 -16.17
N PRO A 85 21.10 -8.91 -17.43
CA PRO A 85 21.02 -7.96 -18.53
C PRO A 85 19.68 -7.21 -18.48
N GLN A 86 19.75 -5.88 -18.32
CA GLN A 86 18.63 -4.97 -18.52
C GLN A 86 18.29 -4.89 -20.01
N ASN A 87 17.17 -5.50 -20.42
CA ASN A 87 16.53 -5.23 -21.71
C ASN A 87 15.12 -4.70 -21.44
N HIS A 88 14.98 -3.37 -21.47
CA HIS A 88 13.69 -2.68 -21.45
C HIS A 88 13.10 -2.69 -22.86
N ALA A 89 12.39 -3.76 -23.21
CA ALA A 89 11.41 -3.72 -24.29
C ALA A 89 10.05 -3.40 -23.67
N ALA A 90 9.48 -2.25 -24.05
CA ALA A 90 8.12 -1.89 -23.69
C ALA A 90 7.17 -2.90 -24.35
N PHE A 91 6.62 -3.80 -23.55
CA PHE A 91 5.68 -4.82 -23.97
C PHE A 91 4.28 -4.19 -23.96
N GLU A 92 3.77 -3.81 -25.13
CA GLU A 92 2.35 -3.48 -25.29
C GLU A 92 1.56 -4.78 -25.16
N VAL A 93 0.93 -4.98 -24.00
CA VAL A 93 0.06 -6.13 -23.73
C VAL A 93 -1.23 -5.96 -24.54
N SER A 94 -1.54 -6.95 -25.38
CA SER A 94 -2.79 -7.01 -26.14
C SER A 94 -3.98 -7.28 -25.19
N PRO A 95 -5.13 -6.60 -25.33
CA PRO A 95 -6.28 -6.76 -24.44
C PRO A 95 -6.90 -8.17 -24.44
N GLU A 96 -6.67 -8.99 -25.46
CA GLU A 96 -7.07 -10.41 -25.46
C GLU A 96 -6.25 -11.26 -24.48
N LEU A 97 -5.00 -10.88 -24.18
CA LEU A 97 -4.15 -11.60 -23.25
C LEU A 97 -4.54 -11.34 -21.77
N GLU A 98 -5.18 -10.20 -21.47
CA GLU A 98 -5.64 -9.87 -20.12
C GLU A 98 -6.85 -10.71 -19.70
N ALA A 99 -7.73 -11.06 -20.65
CA ALA A 99 -8.89 -11.90 -20.39
C ALA A 99 -8.49 -13.35 -20.05
N ASP A 100 -7.56 -13.93 -20.82
CA ASP A 100 -7.07 -15.29 -20.60
C ASP A 100 -6.30 -15.42 -19.27
N VAL A 101 -5.54 -14.39 -18.88
CA VAL A 101 -4.83 -14.38 -17.59
C VAL A 101 -5.80 -14.23 -16.42
N ALA A 102 -6.87 -13.45 -16.57
CA ALA A 102 -7.90 -13.33 -15.54
C ALA A 102 -8.67 -14.65 -15.35
N GLU A 103 -8.98 -15.38 -16.43
CA GLU A 103 -9.65 -16.68 -16.38
C GLU A 103 -8.76 -17.77 -15.74
N LEU A 104 -7.45 -17.79 -16.07
CA LEU A 104 -6.48 -18.69 -15.44
C LEU A 104 -6.26 -18.38 -13.94
N ALA A 105 -6.27 -17.11 -13.57
CA ALA A 105 -6.20 -16.68 -12.16
C ALA A 105 -7.50 -17.03 -11.40
N GLU A 106 -8.64 -17.02 -12.08
CA GLU A 106 -9.93 -17.40 -11.52
C GLU A 106 -10.03 -18.91 -11.24
N LEU A 107 -9.53 -19.74 -12.16
CA LEU A 107 -9.42 -21.20 -12.00
C LEU A 107 -8.53 -21.59 -10.81
N THR A 108 -7.39 -20.92 -10.65
CA THR A 108 -6.47 -21.21 -9.54
C THR A 108 -7.02 -20.82 -8.18
N LEU A 109 -7.86 -19.78 -8.08
CA LEU A 109 -8.45 -19.39 -6.81
C LEU A 109 -9.58 -20.33 -6.37
N GLU A 110 -10.44 -20.76 -7.29
CA GLU A 110 -11.53 -21.71 -6.98
C GLU A 110 -11.00 -23.12 -6.70
N GLU A 111 -9.92 -23.57 -7.36
CA GLU A 111 -9.31 -24.88 -7.08
C GLU A 111 -8.42 -24.89 -5.83
N ALA A 112 -7.75 -23.79 -5.50
CA ALA A 112 -6.79 -23.75 -4.40
C ALA A 112 -7.41 -23.44 -3.02
N ALA A 113 -8.68 -23.04 -2.96
CA ALA A 113 -9.35 -22.70 -1.71
C ALA A 113 -10.00 -23.93 -1.06
N PRO A 114 -9.46 -24.50 0.05
CA PRO A 114 -10.11 -25.57 0.81
C PRO A 114 -11.37 -25.11 1.56
N PHE A 115 -11.79 -23.86 1.38
CA PHE A 115 -12.76 -23.17 2.20
C PHE A 115 -13.95 -22.72 1.33
N ASP A 116 -15.17 -23.02 1.77
CA ASP A 116 -16.37 -22.55 1.08
C ASP A 116 -16.52 -21.03 1.28
N PHE A 117 -16.02 -20.27 0.32
CA PHE A 117 -16.14 -18.82 0.30
C PHE A 117 -17.45 -18.35 -0.32
N LYS A 118 -18.32 -19.23 -0.82
CA LYS A 118 -19.58 -18.82 -1.47
C LYS A 118 -20.68 -18.47 -0.46
N THR A 119 -20.40 -18.61 0.84
CA THR A 119 -21.29 -18.22 1.93
C THR A 119 -20.72 -17.06 2.73
N THR A 120 -21.46 -15.96 2.79
CA THR A 120 -21.14 -14.81 3.61
C THR A 120 -21.30 -15.15 5.09
N PRO A 121 -20.26 -14.96 5.93
CA PRO A 121 -20.37 -15.19 7.36
C PRO A 121 -21.44 -14.29 7.98
N GLU A 122 -22.12 -14.79 9.01
CA GLU A 122 -23.05 -13.98 9.78
C GLU A 122 -22.32 -12.75 10.37
N GLY A 123 -22.96 -11.58 10.24
CA GLY A 123 -22.44 -10.30 10.76
C GLY A 123 -21.31 -9.65 9.96
N PHE A 124 -20.87 -10.24 8.84
CA PHE A 124 -19.82 -9.64 8.01
C PHE A 124 -20.24 -8.24 7.50
N PRO A 125 -19.45 -7.18 7.74
CA PRO A 125 -19.90 -5.79 7.60
C PRO A 125 -19.83 -5.27 6.17
N LEU A 126 -19.29 -6.05 5.24
CA LEU A 126 -19.11 -5.69 3.83
C LEU A 126 -19.98 -6.58 2.97
N ILE A 127 -20.39 -6.10 1.79
CA ILE A 127 -21.09 -6.91 0.81
C ILE A 127 -20.02 -7.62 -0.03
N PRO A 128 -19.82 -8.94 0.12
CA PRO A 128 -18.78 -9.66 -0.61
C PRO A 128 -19.11 -9.73 -2.10
N TYR A 129 -18.08 -9.96 -2.93
CA TYR A 129 -18.22 -9.93 -4.38
C TYR A 129 -19.31 -10.89 -4.91
N TRP A 130 -19.47 -12.09 -4.34
CA TRP A 130 -20.47 -13.07 -4.79
C TRP A 130 -21.92 -12.64 -4.47
N ASP A 131 -22.12 -11.72 -3.53
CA ASP A 131 -23.44 -11.17 -3.17
C ASP A 131 -23.76 -9.86 -3.92
N GLN A 132 -22.80 -9.29 -4.65
CA GLN A 132 -23.03 -8.08 -5.45
C GLN A 132 -23.93 -8.40 -6.64
N PRO A 133 -24.76 -7.46 -7.12
CA PRO A 133 -25.54 -7.68 -8.33
C PRO A 133 -24.61 -7.82 -9.56
N MET A 134 -25.00 -8.67 -10.52
CA MET A 134 -24.18 -9.05 -11.68
C MET A 134 -23.63 -7.84 -12.47
N ASP A 135 -24.43 -6.78 -12.65
CA ASP A 135 -24.03 -5.55 -13.34
C ASP A 135 -22.88 -4.82 -12.63
N ARG A 136 -22.75 -4.97 -11.32
CA ARG A 136 -21.62 -4.47 -10.54
C ARG A 136 -20.44 -5.43 -10.56
N GLN A 137 -20.68 -6.73 -10.51
CA GLN A 137 -19.61 -7.74 -10.57
C GLN A 137 -18.76 -7.61 -11.84
N VAL A 138 -19.38 -7.32 -13.00
CA VAL A 138 -18.68 -7.14 -14.28
C VAL A 138 -17.64 -6.00 -14.25
N ASN A 139 -17.82 -5.01 -13.37
CA ASN A 139 -16.89 -3.89 -13.23
C ASN A 139 -15.82 -4.10 -12.15
N TRP A 140 -15.84 -5.24 -11.46
CA TRP A 140 -14.88 -5.51 -10.38
C TRP A 140 -13.63 -6.18 -10.95
N THR A 141 -12.47 -5.65 -10.57
CA THR A 141 -11.19 -6.25 -10.93
C THR A 141 -10.96 -7.53 -10.13
N TYR A 142 -10.14 -8.44 -10.66
CA TYR A 142 -9.69 -9.65 -9.97
C TYR A 142 -9.18 -9.36 -8.54
N ASP A 143 -8.52 -8.22 -8.34
CA ASP A 143 -8.06 -7.77 -7.03
C ASP A 143 -9.19 -7.63 -6.00
N HIS A 144 -10.37 -7.14 -6.40
CA HIS A 144 -11.48 -7.00 -5.47
C HIS A 144 -12.01 -8.36 -5.03
N LYS A 145 -12.04 -9.35 -5.93
CA LYS A 145 -12.37 -10.74 -5.61
C LYS A 145 -11.38 -11.28 -4.58
N LEU A 146 -10.07 -11.15 -4.83
CA LEU A 146 -9.02 -11.58 -3.91
C LEU A 146 -9.13 -10.94 -2.52
N VAL A 147 -9.25 -9.62 -2.47
CA VAL A 147 -9.39 -8.87 -1.21
C VAL A 147 -10.61 -9.36 -0.44
N THR A 148 -11.75 -9.58 -1.10
CA THR A 148 -12.97 -10.09 -0.46
C THR A 148 -12.73 -11.44 0.21
N HIS A 149 -12.10 -12.39 -0.49
CA HIS A 149 -11.83 -13.72 0.07
C HIS A 149 -10.95 -13.63 1.32
N VAL A 150 -9.90 -12.81 1.28
CA VAL A 150 -8.99 -12.61 2.43
C VAL A 150 -9.75 -12.02 3.62
N LEU A 151 -10.55 -10.98 3.41
CA LEU A 151 -11.33 -10.36 4.49
C LEU A 151 -12.36 -11.32 5.09
N VAL A 152 -13.02 -12.15 4.28
CA VAL A 152 -13.95 -13.17 4.76
C VAL A 152 -13.23 -14.26 5.56
N LYS A 153 -12.04 -14.70 5.13
CA LYS A 153 -11.23 -15.64 5.90
C LYS A 153 -10.80 -15.05 7.25
N LEU A 154 -10.31 -13.81 7.27
CA LEU A 154 -9.97 -13.07 8.49
C LEU A 154 -11.16 -12.97 9.45
N TRP A 155 -12.35 -12.66 8.93
CA TRP A 155 -13.58 -12.58 9.73
C TRP A 155 -13.90 -13.91 10.41
N ARG A 156 -13.82 -15.02 9.66
CA ARG A 156 -14.03 -16.38 10.19
C ARG A 156 -12.95 -16.81 11.19
N GLN A 157 -11.76 -16.21 11.12
CA GLN A 157 -10.67 -16.36 12.10
C GLN A 157 -10.82 -15.43 13.33
N GLY A 158 -11.90 -14.65 13.42
CA GLY A 158 -12.18 -13.77 14.57
C GLY A 158 -11.55 -12.38 14.47
N VAL A 159 -10.85 -12.05 13.40
CA VAL A 159 -10.37 -10.69 13.13
C VAL A 159 -11.52 -9.90 12.49
N GLN A 160 -12.13 -9.00 13.25
CA GLN A 160 -13.38 -8.32 12.84
C GLN A 160 -13.29 -6.78 12.83
N ASN A 161 -12.15 -6.22 13.21
CA ASN A 161 -11.96 -4.78 13.42
C ASN A 161 -11.54 -4.00 12.16
N PHE A 162 -11.87 -4.50 10.96
CA PHE A 162 -11.59 -3.82 9.69
C PHE A 162 -12.86 -3.29 9.02
N GLU A 163 -12.70 -2.21 8.26
CA GLU A 163 -13.76 -1.52 7.52
C GLU A 163 -13.69 -1.77 6.00
N GLY A 164 -12.73 -2.58 5.55
CA GLY A 164 -12.46 -2.83 4.14
C GLY A 164 -11.06 -3.41 3.94
N GLY A 165 -10.57 -3.35 2.72
CA GLY A 165 -9.20 -3.68 2.39
C GLY A 165 -8.83 -3.22 0.99
N SER A 166 -7.53 -3.16 0.74
CA SER A 166 -6.95 -2.87 -0.56
C SER A 166 -5.82 -3.85 -0.85
N ILE A 167 -5.53 -4.05 -2.14
CA ILE A 167 -4.28 -4.67 -2.57
C ILE A 167 -3.23 -3.57 -2.79
N ASP A 168 -1.99 -3.82 -2.38
CA ASP A 168 -0.87 -2.93 -2.70
C ASP A 168 -0.18 -3.30 -4.03
N SER A 169 0.81 -2.51 -4.43
CA SER A 169 1.59 -2.73 -5.65
C SER A 169 2.39 -4.04 -5.64
N THR A 170 2.57 -4.66 -4.48
CA THR A 170 3.24 -5.96 -4.32
C THR A 170 2.27 -7.14 -4.36
N GLY A 171 0.99 -6.88 -4.62
CA GLY A 171 -0.06 -7.91 -4.66
C GLY A 171 -0.53 -8.36 -3.28
N ARG A 172 -0.18 -7.63 -2.22
CA ARG A 172 -0.53 -8.00 -0.85
C ARG A 172 -1.78 -7.29 -0.36
N VAL A 173 -2.65 -8.04 0.29
CA VAL A 173 -3.91 -7.52 0.83
C VAL A 173 -3.68 -6.86 2.19
N ARG A 174 -4.22 -5.66 2.36
CA ARG A 174 -4.12 -4.86 3.58
C ARG A 174 -5.52 -4.55 4.10
N PRO A 175 -5.97 -5.19 5.19
CA PRO A 175 -7.23 -4.85 5.83
C PRO A 175 -7.18 -3.41 6.36
N HIS A 176 -8.24 -2.65 6.15
CA HIS A 176 -8.34 -1.27 6.60
C HIS A 176 -8.86 -1.23 8.03
N TYR A 177 -7.96 -1.23 9.01
CA TYR A 177 -8.34 -1.06 10.41
C TYR A 177 -8.66 0.40 10.75
N THR A 178 -9.58 0.60 11.68
CA THR A 178 -9.88 1.93 12.21
C THR A 178 -8.61 2.56 12.78
N ASN A 179 -8.37 3.83 12.47
CA ASN A 179 -7.18 4.59 12.87
C ASN A 179 -5.83 4.03 12.37
N THR A 180 -5.80 3.12 11.40
CA THR A 180 -4.55 2.63 10.83
C THR A 180 -4.38 3.12 9.40
N LEU A 181 -3.17 3.59 9.11
CA LEU A 181 -2.75 3.94 7.76
C LEU A 181 -1.47 3.20 7.42
N TYR A 182 -1.52 2.46 6.32
CA TYR A 182 -0.32 1.92 5.70
C TYR A 182 0.28 3.02 4.84
N VAL A 183 1.54 3.35 5.05
CA VAL A 183 2.20 4.48 4.39
C VAL A 183 3.46 4.03 3.68
N GLU A 184 3.71 4.62 2.53
CA GLU A 184 5.00 4.57 1.85
C GLU A 184 5.70 5.92 2.07
N TRP A 185 6.95 5.85 2.52
CA TRP A 185 7.78 7.03 2.72
C TRP A 185 8.68 7.23 1.52
N ASP A 186 8.84 8.49 1.11
CA ASP A 186 9.84 8.92 0.14
C ASP A 186 10.68 10.05 0.73
N GLU A 187 11.86 10.28 0.16
CA GLU A 187 12.84 11.26 0.64
C GLU A 187 12.96 12.43 -0.33
N ALA A 188 12.89 13.65 0.20
CA ALA A 188 13.20 14.88 -0.54
C ALA A 188 14.50 15.50 -0.01
N LEU A 189 15.38 15.93 -0.91
CA LEU A 189 16.58 16.70 -0.57
C LEU A 189 16.23 18.20 -0.50
N MET A 190 16.45 18.81 0.65
CA MET A 190 16.20 20.22 0.90
C MET A 190 17.37 21.09 0.42
N SER A 191 17.12 22.39 0.26
CA SER A 191 18.13 23.36 -0.20
C SER A 191 19.32 23.52 0.73
N ASP A 192 19.18 23.16 2.01
CA ASP A 192 20.25 23.14 3.02
C ASP A 192 21.01 21.81 3.05
N GLY A 193 20.70 20.88 2.13
CA GLY A 193 21.31 19.55 2.05
C GLY A 193 20.72 18.53 3.03
N THR A 194 19.71 18.89 3.82
CA THR A 194 19.02 17.94 4.70
C THR A 194 18.06 17.05 3.91
N LYS A 195 17.88 15.81 4.38
CA LYS A 195 16.86 14.90 3.86
C LYS A 195 15.57 15.04 4.66
N GLN A 196 14.44 15.12 3.99
CA GLN A 196 13.12 15.13 4.60
C GLN A 196 12.28 13.97 4.08
N ASN A 197 11.73 13.16 5.00
CA ASN A 197 10.80 12.10 4.64
C ASN A 197 9.38 12.66 4.51
N TYR A 198 8.64 12.20 3.52
CA TYR A 198 7.24 12.54 3.31
C TYR A 198 6.44 11.32 2.86
N ILE A 199 5.13 11.32 3.10
CA ILE A 199 4.24 10.24 2.69
C ILE A 199 3.99 10.37 1.18
N SER A 200 4.52 9.45 0.39
CA SER A 200 4.35 9.44 -1.07
C SER A 200 3.01 8.82 -1.47
N SER A 201 2.64 7.73 -0.79
CA SER A 201 1.40 6.98 -0.96
C SER A 201 0.88 6.45 0.39
N PHE A 202 -0.42 6.19 0.48
CA PHE A 202 -1.02 5.55 1.66
C PHE A 202 -2.23 4.70 1.29
N LEU A 203 -2.52 3.69 2.11
CA LEU A 203 -3.71 2.85 2.08
C LEU A 203 -4.37 2.85 3.45
N GLY A 204 -5.70 2.82 3.49
CA GLY A 204 -6.48 2.84 4.72
C GLY A 204 -7.97 3.06 4.48
N PRO A 205 -8.75 3.30 5.55
CA PRO A 205 -10.20 3.46 5.45
C PRO A 205 -10.62 4.52 4.44
N VAL A 206 -11.54 4.14 3.53
CA VAL A 206 -11.99 4.98 2.41
C VAL A 206 -12.76 6.19 2.94
N GLY A 207 -12.47 7.38 2.40
CA GLY A 207 -13.25 8.59 2.66
C GLY A 207 -12.88 9.37 3.93
N VAL A 208 -12.01 8.82 4.78
CA VAL A 208 -11.56 9.48 6.02
C VAL A 208 -10.38 10.42 5.76
N TRP A 209 -9.48 10.05 4.85
CA TRP A 209 -8.21 10.73 4.66
C TRP A 209 -8.02 11.23 3.23
N ARG A 210 -7.57 12.47 3.06
CA ARG A 210 -7.16 13.05 1.77
C ARG A 210 -5.67 13.27 1.78
N LYS A 211 -5.02 13.19 0.61
CA LYS A 211 -3.56 13.44 0.48
C LYS A 211 -3.11 14.76 1.11
N LYS A 212 -3.98 15.79 1.08
CA LYS A 212 -3.70 17.09 1.69
C LYS A 212 -3.59 17.06 3.22
N ASP A 213 -4.25 16.11 3.88
CA ASP A 213 -4.30 16.03 5.34
C ASP A 213 -2.97 15.51 5.92
N PHE A 214 -2.10 14.96 5.07
CA PHE A 214 -0.77 14.45 5.44
C PHE A 214 0.34 15.48 5.38
N PHE A 215 0.09 16.67 4.82
CA PHE A 215 1.06 17.76 4.90
C PHE A 215 1.24 18.28 6.34
N ASP A 216 0.24 18.08 7.20
CA ASP A 216 0.21 18.62 8.58
C ASP A 216 0.42 17.56 9.67
N LEU A 217 0.96 16.38 9.31
CA LEU A 217 1.03 15.14 10.11
C LEU A 217 -0.38 14.59 10.47
N PRO A 218 -0.60 13.28 10.33
CA PRO A 218 -1.87 12.70 10.78
C PRO A 218 -2.03 12.86 12.30
N PRO A 219 -3.28 12.96 12.81
CA PRO A 219 -3.53 13.08 14.24
C PRO A 219 -2.80 12.01 15.07
N PRO A 220 -2.39 12.30 16.32
CA PRO A 220 -1.66 11.34 17.16
C PRO A 220 -2.40 10.01 17.42
N SER A 221 -3.72 9.99 17.21
CA SER A 221 -4.56 8.80 17.32
C SER A 221 -4.43 7.85 16.13
N VAL A 222 -3.73 8.24 15.06
CA VAL A 222 -3.56 7.44 13.84
C VAL A 222 -2.25 6.66 13.91
N HIS A 223 -2.35 5.35 13.76
CA HIS A 223 -1.23 4.43 13.66
C HIS A 223 -0.72 4.39 12.23
N LEU A 224 0.49 4.91 12.02
CA LEU A 224 1.20 4.81 10.75
C LEU A 224 2.04 3.53 10.72
N ILE A 225 1.75 2.66 9.76
CA ILE A 225 2.51 1.42 9.51
C ILE A 225 3.23 1.58 8.18
N HIS A 226 4.56 1.51 8.20
CA HIS A 226 5.34 1.56 6.96
C HIS A 226 5.08 0.29 6.13
N MET A 227 4.65 0.44 4.87
CA MET A 227 4.26 -0.68 4.01
C MET A 227 5.36 -1.71 3.79
N ASN A 228 6.63 -1.28 3.83
CA ASN A 228 7.78 -2.16 3.61
C ASN A 228 8.39 -2.68 4.92
N SER A 229 7.81 -2.38 6.09
CA SER A 229 8.27 -2.95 7.36
C SER A 229 7.71 -4.37 7.56
N PRO A 230 8.32 -5.20 8.44
CA PRO A 230 7.77 -6.52 8.79
C PRO A 230 6.32 -6.46 9.31
N GLU A 231 5.99 -5.44 10.11
CA GLU A 231 4.63 -5.22 10.62
C GLU A 231 3.66 -4.76 9.52
N GLY A 232 4.19 -4.08 8.51
CA GLY A 232 3.47 -3.64 7.33
C GLY A 232 3.54 -4.61 6.18
N GLN A 233 4.03 -5.84 6.32
CA GLN A 233 4.22 -6.71 5.17
C GLN A 233 2.93 -7.07 4.44
N GLY A 234 1.73 -6.77 4.96
CA GLY A 234 0.48 -7.14 4.32
C GLY A 234 0.28 -8.66 4.25
N ILE A 235 -0.87 -9.08 3.76
CA ILE A 235 -1.24 -10.50 3.65
C ILE A 235 -0.99 -10.95 2.23
N ASP A 236 -0.13 -11.95 2.04
CA ASP A 236 -0.06 -12.67 0.77
C ASP A 236 -1.37 -13.45 0.57
N PRO A 237 -2.22 -13.07 -0.39
CA PRO A 237 -3.55 -13.66 -0.50
C PRO A 237 -3.51 -15.15 -0.86
N TYR A 238 -2.55 -15.60 -1.68
CA TYR A 238 -2.48 -16.98 -2.14
C TYR A 238 -2.03 -17.92 -1.03
N THR A 239 -0.96 -17.54 -0.34
CA THR A 239 -0.47 -18.29 0.82
C THR A 239 -1.51 -18.30 1.94
N PHE A 240 -2.14 -17.15 2.20
CA PHE A 240 -3.12 -17.04 3.26
C PHE A 240 -4.40 -17.78 2.96
N LEU A 241 -4.91 -17.82 1.73
CA LEU A 241 -6.16 -18.51 1.42
C LEU A 241 -6.00 -20.04 1.40
N THR A 242 -4.84 -20.53 0.97
CA THR A 242 -4.53 -21.97 0.88
C THR A 242 -4.17 -22.62 2.22
N SER A 243 -3.69 -21.85 3.21
CA SER A 243 -3.33 -22.39 4.52
C SER A 243 -4.56 -23.00 5.24
N GLN A 244 -4.43 -24.21 5.77
CA GLN A 244 -5.50 -24.84 6.57
C GLN A 244 -5.54 -24.35 8.01
N GLU A 245 -4.51 -23.63 8.44
CA GLU A 245 -4.42 -23.14 9.81
C GLU A 245 -5.34 -21.93 10.01
N LEU A 246 -6.37 -22.14 10.83
CA LEU A 246 -6.95 -21.07 11.63
C LEU A 246 -5.93 -20.82 12.77
N PRO A 247 -5.44 -19.59 12.96
CA PRO A 247 -4.57 -19.26 14.09
C PRO A 247 -5.24 -19.54 15.44
#